data_AF-A0AAV0C054-F1
#
_entry.id   AF-A0AAV0C054-F1
#
_cell.length_a   1.000
_cell.length_b   1.000
_cell.length_c   1.000
_cell.angle_alpha   90.00
_cell.angle_beta   90.00
_cell.angle_gamma   90.00
#
_symmetry.space_group_name_H-M   'P 1'
#
loop_
_entity.id
_entity.type
_entity.pdbx_description
1 polymer ?
#
loop_
_entity_poly.entity_id
_entity_poly.type
_entity_poly.pdbx_seq_one_letter_code
_entity_poly.pdbx_strand_id
1 'polypeptide(L)'
;MVVQYIRRNRERFEPFIEDEVPFVDYCESMEKDGTWAGHMELQAASLVTHSNICIHRLRSPRWYIQNFDNHEAVMIHLSYHDGEHYNSVRLKEDTCSGPARPIIIKADADISAKPSSQSVKTSTKAVRKCVKSVMSGSGCEDALKAEQALQQVGDDVDAAIEFLIAEQGSEIQFFANNGSGCLDHSFHDFSEHFQIPTTNYILQNLGTTRFSSDTGY
;
A
#
# COMPACT_ATOMS: atom_id res chain seq x y z
N MET A 1 7.64 -25.74 -0.04
CA MET A 1 8.56 -24.72 0.49
C MET A 1 7.84 -23.72 1.39
N VAL A 2 6.79 -23.06 0.90
CA VAL A 2 6.05 -22.01 1.63
C VAL A 2 5.44 -22.52 2.94
N VAL A 3 4.62 -23.59 2.90
CA VAL A 3 4.00 -24.14 4.13
C VAL A 3 5.03 -24.61 5.15
N GLN A 4 6.14 -25.20 4.68
CA GLN A 4 7.24 -25.61 5.55
C GLN A 4 7.93 -24.42 6.24
N TYR A 5 8.00 -23.26 5.58
CA TYR A 5 8.46 -22.03 6.20
C TYR A 5 7.46 -21.52 7.24
N ILE A 6 6.16 -21.55 6.94
CA ILE A 6 5.09 -21.20 7.89
C ILE A 6 5.18 -22.07 9.15
N ARG A 7 5.26 -23.40 8.99
CA ARG A 7 5.43 -24.37 10.10
C ARG A 7 6.61 -24.04 11.02
N ARG A 8 7.76 -23.65 10.44
CA ARG A 8 8.98 -23.32 11.20
C ARG A 8 8.92 -21.96 11.89
N ASN A 9 7.98 -21.10 11.50
CA ASN A 9 7.84 -19.74 12.00
C ASN A 9 6.45 -19.52 12.62
N ARG A 10 5.92 -20.54 13.31
CA ARG A 10 4.56 -20.57 13.87
C ARG A 10 4.16 -19.28 14.58
N GLU A 11 4.98 -18.80 15.52
CA GLU A 11 4.71 -17.59 16.32
C GLU A 11 4.41 -16.35 15.47
N ARG A 12 4.99 -16.27 14.26
CA ARG A 12 4.78 -15.16 13.34
C ARG A 12 3.51 -15.30 12.51
N PHE A 13 3.10 -16.52 12.18
CA PHE A 13 2.04 -16.77 11.21
C PHE A 13 0.72 -17.19 11.84
N GLU A 14 0.76 -17.92 12.96
CA GLU A 14 -0.43 -18.39 13.66
C GLU A 14 -1.42 -17.27 14.01
N PRO A 15 -1.00 -16.05 14.43
CA PRO A 15 -1.95 -14.97 14.72
C PRO A 15 -2.78 -14.49 13.51
N PHE A 16 -2.45 -14.91 12.29
CA PHE A 16 -3.17 -14.53 11.06
C PHE A 16 -4.06 -15.66 10.52
N ILE A 17 -4.09 -16.81 11.19
CA ILE A 17 -5.00 -17.92 10.88
C ILE A 17 -6.32 -17.66 11.61
N GLU A 18 -7.44 -18.05 11.01
CA GLU A 18 -8.77 -17.97 11.63
C GLU A 18 -8.77 -18.68 12.99
N ASP A 19 -9.33 -18.06 14.03
CA ASP A 19 -9.28 -18.54 15.42
C ASP A 19 -9.90 -19.96 15.57
N GLU A 20 -10.85 -20.30 14.69
CA GLU A 20 -11.52 -21.59 14.65
C GLU A 20 -10.71 -22.70 13.97
N VAL A 21 -9.58 -22.37 13.33
CA VAL A 21 -8.74 -23.32 12.58
C VAL A 21 -7.42 -23.56 13.30
N PRO A 22 -7.19 -24.76 13.86
CA PRO A 22 -5.91 -25.09 14.48
C PRO A 22 -4.74 -24.94 13.49
N PHE A 23 -3.61 -24.38 13.95
CA PHE A 23 -2.43 -24.16 13.12
C PHE A 23 -1.96 -25.39 12.33
N VAL A 24 -2.02 -26.57 12.96
CA VAL A 24 -1.61 -27.83 12.33
C VAL A 24 -2.56 -28.17 11.17
N ASP A 25 -3.87 -28.09 11.40
CA ASP A 25 -4.91 -28.38 10.41
C ASP A 25 -4.82 -27.40 9.23
N TYR A 26 -4.55 -26.12 9.52
CA TYR A 26 -4.28 -25.10 8.51
C TYR A 26 -3.10 -25.50 7.61
N CYS A 27 -1.96 -25.87 8.21
CA CYS A 27 -0.76 -26.27 7.46
C CYS A 27 -0.99 -27.54 6.63
N GLU A 28 -1.71 -28.51 7.17
CA GLU A 28 -2.07 -29.74 6.44
C GLU A 28 -3.03 -29.46 5.28
N SER A 29 -3.98 -28.55 5.46
CA SER A 29 -4.88 -28.11 4.38
C SER A 29 -4.12 -27.40 3.26
N MET A 30 -3.22 -26.48 3.60
CA MET A 30 -2.41 -25.74 2.61
C MET A 30 -1.38 -26.60 1.87
N GLU A 31 -1.04 -27.78 2.37
CA GLU A 31 -0.21 -28.74 1.67
C GLU A 31 -0.96 -29.54 0.60
N LYS A 32 -2.30 -29.51 0.59
CA LYS A 32 -3.11 -30.19 -0.42
C LYS A 32 -3.13 -29.42 -1.73
N ASP A 33 -3.00 -30.15 -2.83
CA ASP A 33 -3.10 -29.55 -4.17
C ASP A 33 -4.50 -28.97 -4.40
N GLY A 34 -4.55 -27.82 -5.07
CA GLY A 34 -5.78 -27.08 -5.30
C GLY A 34 -6.30 -26.26 -4.10
N THR A 35 -5.64 -26.28 -2.94
CA THR A 35 -5.97 -25.37 -1.83
C THR A 35 -5.57 -23.94 -2.18
N TRP A 36 -6.48 -22.99 -1.92
CA TRP A 36 -6.29 -21.60 -2.27
C TRP A 36 -5.41 -20.89 -1.24
N ALA A 37 -4.39 -20.21 -1.75
CA ALA A 37 -3.45 -19.42 -0.95
C ALA A 37 -3.90 -17.96 -0.86
N GLY A 38 -3.63 -17.32 0.27
CA GLY A 38 -3.98 -15.93 0.53
C GLY A 38 -2.77 -15.01 0.67
N HIS A 39 -3.01 -13.86 1.30
CA HIS A 39 -1.97 -12.87 1.57
C HIS A 39 -0.84 -13.42 2.46
N MET A 40 -1.19 -14.26 3.45
CA MET A 40 -0.21 -14.87 4.35
C MET A 40 0.80 -15.75 3.60
N GLU A 41 0.34 -16.53 2.63
CA GLU A 41 1.18 -17.42 1.84
C GLU A 41 2.06 -16.62 0.90
N LEU A 42 1.54 -15.51 0.34
CA LEU A 42 2.34 -14.57 -0.45
C LEU A 42 3.46 -13.92 0.39
N GLN A 43 3.17 -13.54 1.65
CA GLN A 43 4.17 -13.02 2.58
C GLN A 43 5.25 -14.07 2.86
N ALA A 44 4.86 -15.31 3.16
CA ALA A 44 5.79 -16.41 3.38
C ALA A 44 6.60 -16.74 2.10
N ALA A 45 5.96 -16.75 0.93
CA ALA A 45 6.60 -17.02 -0.35
C ALA A 45 7.64 -15.94 -0.69
N SER A 46 7.32 -14.67 -0.46
CA SER A 46 8.26 -13.55 -0.62
C SER A 46 9.53 -13.77 0.20
N LEU A 47 9.40 -14.13 1.48
CA LEU A 47 10.53 -14.39 2.37
C LEU A 47 11.36 -15.59 1.92
N VAL A 48 10.72 -16.71 1.56
CA VAL A 48 11.41 -17.95 1.19
C VAL A 48 12.15 -17.83 -0.15
N THR A 49 11.59 -17.05 -1.09
CA THR A 49 12.14 -16.87 -2.43
C THR A 49 13.04 -15.65 -2.56
N HIS A 50 13.23 -14.89 -1.47
CA HIS A 50 14.00 -13.65 -1.46
C HIS A 50 13.58 -12.68 -2.57
N SER A 51 12.27 -12.47 -2.69
CA SER A 51 11.65 -11.66 -3.75
C SER A 51 10.56 -10.77 -3.15
N ASN A 52 10.47 -9.52 -3.59
CA ASN A 52 9.34 -8.65 -3.25
C ASN A 52 8.16 -8.94 -4.18
N ILE A 53 6.94 -8.57 -3.78
CA ILE A 53 5.72 -8.80 -4.57
C ILE A 53 4.92 -7.50 -4.69
N CYS A 54 4.57 -7.12 -5.91
CA CYS A 54 3.64 -6.04 -6.22
C CYS A 54 2.33 -6.63 -6.74
N ILE A 55 1.21 -6.30 -6.10
CA ILE A 55 -0.12 -6.81 -6.43
C ILE A 55 -0.94 -5.68 -7.06
N HIS A 56 -1.32 -5.87 -8.31
CA HIS A 56 -2.16 -4.96 -9.09
C HIS A 56 -3.63 -5.35 -8.92
N ARG A 57 -4.49 -4.35 -8.68
CA ARG A 57 -5.93 -4.53 -8.56
C ARG A 57 -6.65 -3.46 -9.40
N LEU A 58 -7.72 -3.86 -10.07
CA LEU A 58 -8.49 -2.95 -10.92
C LEU A 58 -9.05 -1.79 -10.08
N ARG A 59 -8.78 -0.56 -10.51
CA ARG A 59 -9.25 0.69 -9.86
C ARG A 59 -8.92 0.78 -8.37
N SER A 60 -7.84 0.15 -7.95
CA SER A 60 -7.37 0.18 -6.57
C SER A 60 -5.88 0.52 -6.54
N PRO A 61 -5.37 1.09 -5.45
CA PRO A 61 -3.93 1.23 -5.25
C PRO A 61 -3.22 -0.13 -5.39
N ARG A 62 -1.97 -0.09 -5.85
CA ARG A 62 -1.11 -1.28 -5.87
C ARG A 62 -0.69 -1.60 -4.44
N TRP A 63 -0.64 -2.88 -4.11
CA TRP A 63 -0.17 -3.35 -2.81
C TRP A 63 1.24 -3.92 -2.94
N TYR A 64 2.03 -3.78 -1.89
CA TYR A 64 3.40 -4.27 -1.85
C TYR A 64 3.60 -5.19 -0.65
N ILE A 65 4.19 -6.33 -0.94
CA ILE A 65 4.91 -7.14 0.04
C ILE A 65 6.40 -6.84 -0.20
N GLN A 66 6.94 -5.93 0.60
CA GLN A 66 8.32 -5.47 0.50
C GLN A 66 9.10 -5.89 1.73
N ASN A 67 9.79 -7.03 1.63
CA ASN A 67 10.62 -7.58 2.70
C ASN A 67 12.10 -7.21 2.54
N PHE A 68 12.51 -6.79 1.35
CA PHE A 68 13.91 -6.55 0.98
C PHE A 68 14.06 -5.19 0.27
N ASP A 69 15.26 -4.62 0.30
CA ASP A 69 15.58 -3.44 -0.51
C ASP A 69 15.53 -3.80 -2.02
N ASN A 70 15.09 -2.86 -2.86
CA ASN A 70 14.89 -3.10 -4.31
C ASN A 70 16.19 -3.43 -5.07
N HIS A 71 17.35 -3.20 -4.47
CA HIS A 71 18.65 -3.60 -5.02
C HIS A 71 19.04 -5.04 -4.66
N GLU A 72 18.41 -5.62 -3.64
CA GLU A 72 18.75 -6.94 -3.09
C GLU A 72 17.81 -8.05 -3.56
N ALA A 73 16.62 -7.68 -4.04
CA ALA A 73 15.58 -8.62 -4.46
C ALA A 73 14.86 -8.17 -5.72
N VAL A 74 14.42 -9.15 -6.52
CA VAL A 74 13.54 -8.90 -7.66
C VAL A 74 12.11 -8.61 -7.18
N MET A 75 11.37 -7.81 -7.95
CA MET A 75 9.95 -7.59 -7.72
C MET A 75 9.11 -8.45 -8.68
N ILE A 76 8.33 -9.37 -8.10
CA ILE A 76 7.35 -10.17 -8.81
C ILE A 76 6.04 -9.37 -8.90
N HIS A 77 5.39 -9.37 -10.06
CA HIS A 77 4.11 -8.70 -10.24
C HIS A 77 2.97 -9.69 -10.41
N LEU A 78 1.95 -9.53 -9.59
CA LEU A 78 0.71 -10.30 -9.63
C LEU A 78 -0.46 -9.36 -9.90
N SER A 79 -1.51 -9.87 -10.53
CA SER A 79 -2.81 -9.19 -10.63
C SER A 79 -3.83 -10.01 -9.87
N TYR A 80 -4.66 -9.35 -9.07
CA TYR A 80 -5.66 -9.99 -8.23
C TYR A 80 -7.07 -9.63 -8.70
N HIS A 81 -7.88 -10.67 -8.91
CA HIS A 81 -9.20 -10.60 -9.54
C HIS A 81 -10.21 -11.42 -8.74
N ASP A 82 -11.49 -11.03 -8.86
CA ASP A 82 -12.65 -11.81 -8.42
C ASP A 82 -12.64 -12.28 -6.94
N GLY A 83 -11.89 -11.59 -6.08
CA GLY A 83 -11.86 -11.84 -4.64
C GLY A 83 -10.97 -13.01 -4.19
N GLU A 84 -10.32 -13.72 -5.11
CA GLU A 84 -9.56 -14.92 -4.74
C GLU A 84 -8.50 -15.34 -5.78
N HIS A 85 -8.53 -14.80 -7.00
CA HIS A 85 -7.69 -15.28 -8.10
C HIS A 85 -6.47 -14.39 -8.34
N TYR A 86 -5.28 -15.00 -8.44
CA TYR A 86 -4.03 -14.30 -8.78
C TYR A 86 -3.48 -14.76 -10.14
N ASN A 87 -3.07 -13.79 -10.96
CA ASN A 87 -2.41 -14.04 -12.25
C ASN A 87 -1.03 -13.36 -12.31
N SER A 88 -0.08 -13.99 -13.01
CA SER A 88 1.22 -13.36 -13.30
C SER A 88 1.05 -12.15 -14.22
N VAL A 89 1.78 -11.07 -13.93
CA VAL A 89 1.85 -9.89 -14.78
C VAL A 89 3.23 -9.84 -15.41
N ARG A 90 3.27 -9.74 -16.74
CA ARG A 90 4.49 -9.57 -17.54
C ARG A 90 4.38 -8.32 -18.40
N LEU A 91 5.53 -7.81 -18.85
CA LEU A 91 5.57 -6.75 -19.87
C LEU A 91 4.96 -7.27 -21.18
N LYS A 92 4.32 -6.39 -21.95
CA LYS A 92 3.78 -6.75 -23.27
C LYS A 92 4.89 -7.18 -24.24
N GLU A 93 6.10 -6.65 -24.05
CA GLU A 93 7.30 -6.93 -24.82
C GLU A 93 8.10 -8.13 -24.26
N ASP A 94 7.55 -8.85 -23.27
CA ASP A 94 8.12 -10.09 -22.75
C ASP A 94 7.87 -11.24 -23.73
N THR A 95 8.92 -11.95 -24.10
CA THR A 95 8.83 -13.07 -25.05
C THR A 95 8.17 -14.31 -24.43
N CYS A 96 7.90 -14.28 -23.13
CA CYS A 96 7.30 -15.37 -22.36
C CYS A 96 8.13 -16.67 -22.38
N SER A 97 9.39 -16.58 -22.81
CA SER A 97 10.37 -17.66 -22.82
C SER A 97 11.36 -17.41 -21.69
N GLY A 98 11.14 -18.09 -20.56
CA GLY A 98 11.97 -17.98 -19.36
C GLY A 98 11.45 -17.00 -18.30
N PRO A 99 12.34 -16.54 -17.40
CA PRO A 99 12.01 -15.60 -16.33
C PRO A 99 11.37 -14.32 -16.88
N ALA A 100 10.42 -13.74 -16.14
CA ALA A 100 9.79 -12.48 -16.52
C ALA A 100 10.83 -11.34 -16.52
N ARG A 101 10.75 -10.47 -17.52
CA ARG A 101 11.54 -9.24 -17.57
C ARG A 101 11.13 -8.31 -16.41
N PRO A 102 12.08 -7.61 -15.77
CA PRO A 102 11.76 -6.67 -14.70
C PRO A 102 10.80 -5.57 -15.16
N ILE A 103 9.76 -5.31 -14.36
CA ILE A 103 8.81 -4.22 -14.58
C ILE A 103 9.25 -3.03 -13.74
N ILE A 104 9.56 -1.90 -14.37
CA ILE A 104 9.93 -0.66 -13.69
C ILE A 104 8.74 0.27 -13.74
N ILE A 105 8.13 0.54 -12.58
CA ILE A 105 7.02 1.46 -12.48
C ILE A 105 7.57 2.81 -12.01
N LYS A 106 7.59 3.78 -12.93
CA LYS A 106 8.24 5.08 -12.73
C LYS A 106 7.77 5.81 -11.48
N ALA A 107 6.48 5.72 -11.18
CA ALA A 107 5.90 6.35 -9.99
C ALA A 107 6.48 5.83 -8.66
N ASP A 108 7.02 4.61 -8.62
CA ASP A 108 7.63 4.05 -7.40
C ASP A 108 9.12 4.40 -7.28
N ALA A 109 9.78 4.77 -8.38
CA ALA A 109 11.18 5.19 -8.36
C ALA A 109 11.36 6.50 -7.58
N ASP A 110 10.36 7.38 -7.62
CA ASP A 110 10.33 8.63 -6.86
C ASP A 110 9.99 8.41 -5.38
N ILE A 111 9.36 7.28 -5.03
CA ILE A 111 8.99 6.89 -3.65
C ILE A 111 10.12 6.10 -2.96
N SER A 112 10.92 5.34 -3.72
CA SER A 112 12.04 4.55 -3.21
C SER A 112 13.28 5.39 -2.85
N ALA A 113 13.27 6.69 -3.15
CA ALA A 113 14.14 7.63 -2.47
C ALA A 113 13.68 7.72 -1.01
N LYS A 114 14.32 6.94 -0.12
CA LYS A 114 14.30 7.23 1.33
C LYS A 114 14.40 8.75 1.49
N PRO A 115 13.72 9.40 2.45
CA PRO A 115 14.08 10.75 2.85
C PRO A 115 15.49 10.65 3.44
N SER A 116 16.48 10.63 2.56
CA SER A 116 17.83 11.03 2.89
C SER A 116 17.65 12.37 3.54
N SER A 117 18.26 12.53 4.70
CA SER A 117 18.71 13.80 5.24
C SER A 117 19.47 14.56 4.15
N GLN A 118 18.73 15.07 3.18
CA GLN A 118 19.16 16.04 2.22
C GLN A 118 19.08 17.32 3.03
N SER A 119 20.25 17.84 3.31
CA SER A 119 20.52 19.27 3.22
C SER A 119 19.79 19.83 1.99
N VAL A 120 18.49 20.09 2.14
CA VAL A 120 17.72 20.80 1.12
C VAL A 120 18.18 22.24 1.28
N LYS A 121 18.93 22.71 0.28
CA LYS A 121 19.01 24.14 -0.01
C LYS A 121 17.59 24.56 -0.42
N THR A 122 16.73 24.73 0.56
CA THR A 122 15.32 25.04 0.34
C THR A 122 15.27 26.45 -0.21
N SER A 123 14.78 26.57 -1.44
CA SER A 123 14.39 27.84 -2.02
C SER A 123 13.52 28.57 -0.99
N THR A 124 14.07 29.66 -0.43
CA THR A 124 13.54 30.47 0.67
C THR A 124 12.12 31.01 0.44
N LYS A 125 11.53 30.74 -0.72
CA LYS A 125 10.19 31.18 -1.12
C LYS A 125 9.09 30.17 -0.75
N ALA A 126 9.36 28.87 -0.75
CA ALA A 126 8.36 27.83 -0.47
C ALA A 126 8.10 27.67 1.04
N VAL A 127 9.17 27.67 1.85
CA VAL A 127 9.10 27.63 3.33
C VAL A 127 8.31 28.82 3.87
N ARG A 128 8.55 30.03 3.36
CA ARG A 128 7.82 31.25 3.75
C ARG A 128 6.31 31.18 3.46
N LYS A 129 5.89 30.42 2.45
CA LYS A 129 4.46 30.29 2.11
C LYS A 129 3.74 29.38 3.10
N CYS A 130 4.35 28.25 3.47
CA CYS A 130 3.75 27.29 4.42
C CYS A 130 3.70 27.86 5.84
N VAL A 131 4.77 28.52 6.30
CA VAL A 131 4.80 29.20 7.61
C VAL A 131 3.69 30.24 7.72
N LYS A 132 3.45 31.04 6.67
CA LYS A 132 2.39 32.05 6.67
C LYS A 132 0.98 31.42 6.74
N SER A 133 0.76 30.29 6.07
CA SER A 133 -0.50 29.55 6.17
C SER A 133 -0.74 29.02 7.58
N VAL A 134 0.29 28.46 8.21
CA VAL A 134 0.22 27.95 9.59
C VAL A 134 -0.06 29.07 10.60
N MET A 135 0.64 30.20 10.49
CA MET A 135 0.41 31.38 11.34
C MET A 135 -1.01 31.93 11.19
N SER A 136 -1.55 31.93 9.96
CA SER A 136 -2.91 32.42 9.69
C SER A 136 -3.99 31.47 10.23
N GLY A 137 -3.76 30.16 10.16
CA GLY A 137 -4.71 29.14 10.64
C GLY A 137 -4.69 28.90 12.15
N SER A 138 -3.51 29.04 12.78
CA SER A 138 -3.33 28.83 14.22
C SER A 138 -3.48 30.09 15.07
N GLY A 139 -3.51 31.27 14.46
CA GLY A 139 -3.46 32.56 15.16
C GLY A 139 -2.09 32.87 15.79
N CYS A 140 -1.07 32.03 15.57
CA CYS A 140 0.26 32.23 16.11
C CYS A 140 1.00 33.33 15.34
N GLU A 141 1.37 34.42 16.01
CA GLU A 141 2.16 35.52 15.42
C GLU A 141 3.68 35.24 15.41
N ASP A 142 4.12 34.16 16.05
CA ASP A 142 5.53 33.76 16.12
C ASP A 142 5.90 32.80 14.99
N ALA A 143 6.63 33.33 14.01
CA ALA A 143 7.07 32.58 12.84
C ALA A 143 8.05 31.43 13.19
N LEU A 144 8.82 31.56 14.27
CA LEU A 144 9.76 30.51 14.68
C LEU A 144 9.03 29.31 15.28
N LYS A 145 7.96 29.56 16.05
CA LYS A 145 7.09 28.49 16.57
C LYS A 145 6.33 27.79 15.45
N ALA A 146 5.84 28.55 14.46
CA ALA A 146 5.19 27.97 13.29
C ALA A 146 6.14 27.09 12.45
N GLU A 147 7.41 27.50 12.31
CA GLU A 147 8.43 26.70 11.63
C GLU A 147 8.80 25.44 12.44
N GLN A 148 8.93 25.56 13.76
CA GLN A 148 9.17 24.39 14.62
C GLN A 148 8.00 23.40 14.61
N ALA A 149 6.75 23.88 14.63
CA ALA A 149 5.58 23.02 14.54
C ALA A 149 5.57 22.22 13.23
N LEU A 150 5.82 22.88 12.09
CA LEU A 150 5.97 22.21 10.79
C LEU A 150 7.06 21.14 10.81
N GLN A 151 8.22 21.43 11.42
CA GLN A 151 9.30 20.43 11.53
C GLN A 151 8.90 19.23 12.40
N GLN A 152 8.10 19.44 13.46
CA GLN A 152 7.66 18.37 14.36
C GLN A 152 6.63 17.45 13.71
N VAL A 153 5.78 17.96 12.82
CA VAL A 153 4.73 17.18 12.13
C VAL A 153 5.08 16.79 10.70
N GLY A 154 6.33 16.99 10.27
CA GLY A 154 6.79 16.56 8.95
C GLY A 154 6.30 17.42 7.78
N ASP A 155 6.30 18.74 7.95
CA ASP A 155 5.88 19.77 6.97
C ASP A 155 4.40 19.73 6.55
N ASP A 156 3.55 19.03 7.33
CA ASP A 156 2.10 19.07 7.16
C ASP A 156 1.50 20.35 7.78
N VAL A 157 0.88 21.18 6.94
CA VAL A 157 0.34 22.50 7.33
C VAL A 157 -0.88 22.35 8.25
N ASP A 158 -1.77 21.40 7.97
CA ASP A 158 -3.02 21.26 8.73
C ASP A 158 -2.74 20.65 10.11
N ALA A 159 -1.82 19.66 10.17
CA ALA A 159 -1.36 19.09 11.44
C ALA A 159 -0.58 20.11 12.29
N ALA A 160 0.22 20.98 11.66
CA ALA A 160 0.96 22.03 12.38
C ALA A 160 0.03 23.11 12.96
N ILE A 161 -1.06 23.44 12.24
CA ILE A 161 -2.10 24.34 12.74
C ILE A 161 -2.77 23.75 13.97
N GLU A 162 -3.20 22.48 13.88
CA GLU A 162 -3.85 21.79 15.00
C GLU A 162 -2.91 21.69 16.22
N PHE A 163 -1.64 21.35 16.00
CA PHE A 163 -0.62 21.29 17.05
C PHE A 163 -0.46 22.63 17.80
N LEU A 164 -0.37 23.74 17.07
CA LEU A 164 -0.23 25.07 17.66
C LEU A 164 -1.50 25.55 18.34
N ILE A 165 -2.68 25.17 17.85
CA ILE A 165 -3.96 25.48 18.51
C ILE A 165 -4.06 24.68 19.82
N ALA A 166 -3.66 23.41 19.81
CA ALA A 166 -3.65 22.56 20.99
C ALA A 166 -2.65 23.05 22.05
N GLU A 167 -1.48 23.54 21.64
CA GLU A 167 -0.46 24.09 22.54
C GLU A 167 -0.88 25.48 23.12
N GLN A 168 -1.58 26.30 22.32
CA GLN A 168 -2.18 27.56 22.77
C GLN A 168 -3.42 27.39 23.66
N GLY A 169 -4.00 26.18 23.72
CA GLY A 169 -5.16 25.83 24.54
C GLY A 169 -4.95 25.93 26.07
N SER A 170 -3.82 26.46 26.53
CA SER A 170 -3.55 26.74 27.94
C SER A 170 -4.04 28.12 28.42
N GLU A 171 -4.30 29.08 27.53
CA GLU A 171 -4.84 30.39 27.90
C GLU A 171 -5.77 30.94 26.81
N ILE A 172 -7.07 30.66 26.93
CA ILE A 172 -8.21 31.61 26.79
C ILE A 172 -9.51 30.78 26.89
N GLN A 173 -10.16 30.92 28.04
CA GLN A 173 -11.52 30.47 28.29
C GLN A 173 -12.49 31.65 28.06
N PHE A 174 -13.67 31.35 27.49
CA PHE A 174 -14.87 32.20 27.25
C PHE A 174 -14.75 33.21 26.07
N PHE A 175 -15.66 33.26 25.10
CA PHE A 175 -17.13 33.33 25.20
C PHE A 175 -17.91 32.58 24.09
N ALA A 176 -19.13 32.19 24.46
CA ALA A 176 -20.17 31.50 23.71
C ALA A 176 -20.73 32.29 22.49
N ASN A 177 -21.34 31.60 21.51
CA ASN A 177 -22.81 31.42 21.48
C ASN A 177 -23.30 30.66 20.22
N ASN A 178 -24.12 29.62 20.47
CA ASN A 178 -25.28 29.10 19.75
C ASN A 178 -25.46 29.26 18.23
N GLY A 179 -25.70 28.11 17.58
CA GLY A 179 -26.40 28.04 16.30
C GLY A 179 -26.69 26.61 15.86
N SER A 180 -27.80 26.03 16.32
CA SER A 180 -28.38 24.80 15.77
C SER A 180 -28.66 24.93 14.27
N GLY A 181 -28.37 23.88 13.51
CA GLY A 181 -28.74 23.81 12.09
C GLY A 181 -28.31 22.50 11.45
N CYS A 182 -29.16 21.48 11.57
CA CYS A 182 -29.15 20.26 10.79
C CYS A 182 -29.54 20.56 9.33
N LEU A 183 -28.75 20.12 8.35
CA LEU A 183 -29.24 19.89 6.97
C LEU A 183 -28.50 18.73 6.30
N ASP A 184 -29.34 17.74 5.95
CA ASP A 184 -29.18 16.73 4.91
C ASP A 184 -28.85 17.37 3.56
N HIS A 185 -27.98 16.74 2.77
CA HIS A 185 -28.10 16.78 1.31
C HIS A 185 -27.35 15.61 0.66
N SER A 186 -28.12 14.57 0.38
CA SER A 186 -28.24 13.89 -0.92
C SER A 186 -26.98 13.71 -1.78
N PHE A 187 -26.62 12.44 -1.96
CA PHE A 187 -25.96 11.86 -3.14
C PHE A 187 -26.41 12.54 -4.43
N HIS A 188 -25.46 13.06 -5.21
CA HIS A 188 -25.65 13.33 -6.63
C HIS A 188 -24.67 12.47 -7.42
N ASP A 189 -25.26 11.49 -8.10
CA ASP A 189 -24.70 10.72 -9.19
C ASP A 189 -24.28 11.69 -10.31
N PHE A 190 -23.00 11.67 -10.69
CA PHE A 190 -22.53 12.33 -11.89
C PHE A 190 -21.74 11.32 -12.72
N SER A 191 -22.49 10.66 -13.60
CA SER A 191 -21.98 9.97 -14.77
C SER A 191 -21.27 10.97 -15.68
N GLU A 192 -19.94 10.98 -15.64
CA GLU A 192 -19.15 11.50 -16.75
C GLU A 192 -18.21 10.43 -17.32
N HIS A 193 -18.42 10.18 -18.61
CA HIS A 193 -17.57 9.39 -19.48
C HIS A 193 -16.14 9.92 -19.46
N PHE A 194 -15.24 9.22 -18.77
CA PHE A 194 -13.81 9.39 -18.96
C PHE A 194 -13.20 8.12 -19.56
N GLN A 195 -12.74 8.29 -20.81
CA GLN A 195 -11.92 7.33 -21.54
C GLN A 195 -10.63 7.07 -20.74
N ILE A 196 -10.44 5.85 -20.25
CA ILE A 196 -9.19 5.43 -19.60
C ILE A 196 -8.17 5.10 -20.71
N PRO A 197 -6.89 5.52 -20.62
CA PRO A 197 -5.84 5.02 -21.51
C PRO A 197 -5.63 3.53 -21.21
N THR A 198 -5.97 2.69 -22.17
CA THR A 198 -5.70 1.25 -22.17
C THR A 198 -4.21 1.01 -21.93
N THR A 199 -3.87 0.60 -20.71
CA THR A 199 -2.51 0.18 -20.39
C THR A 199 -2.31 -1.25 -20.87
N ASN A 200 -1.27 -1.41 -21.67
CA ASN A 200 -0.87 -2.60 -22.41
C ASN A 200 -0.40 -3.75 -21.49
N TYR A 201 -1.32 -4.56 -20.96
CA TYR A 201 -0.97 -5.78 -20.22
C TYR A 201 -1.63 -7.01 -20.85
N ILE A 202 -0.85 -8.07 -21.01
CA ILE A 202 -1.36 -9.38 -21.43
C ILE A 202 -1.61 -10.19 -20.15
N LEU A 203 -2.87 -10.57 -19.94
CA LEU A 203 -3.24 -11.59 -18.95
C LEU A 203 -2.88 -12.95 -19.56
N GLN A 204 -1.90 -13.65 -18.98
CA GLN A 204 -1.70 -15.06 -19.28
C GLN A 204 -2.52 -15.88 -18.29
N ASN A 205 -3.69 -16.34 -18.74
CA ASN A 205 -4.34 -17.47 -18.10
C ASN A 205 -3.44 -18.69 -18.33
N LEU A 206 -2.74 -19.15 -17.29
CA LEU A 206 -2.16 -20.49 -17.31
C LEU A 206 -3.33 -21.47 -17.27
N GLY A 207 -3.75 -21.92 -18.45
CA GLY A 207 -4.85 -22.84 -18.61
C GLY A 207 -4.64 -24.10 -17.76
N THR A 208 -5.64 -24.43 -16.97
CA THR A 208 -5.78 -25.72 -16.29
C THR A 208 -5.70 -26.84 -17.33
N THR A 209 -4.53 -27.46 -17.47
CA THR A 209 -4.42 -28.74 -18.17
C THR A 209 -4.92 -29.81 -17.23
N ARG A 210 -6.19 -30.18 -17.40
CA ARG A 210 -6.74 -31.42 -16.84
C ARG A 210 -5.92 -32.59 -17.41
N PHE A 211 -5.09 -33.21 -16.58
CA PHE A 211 -4.65 -34.57 -16.84
C PHE A 211 -5.85 -35.49 -16.64
N SER A 212 -6.48 -35.87 -17.74
CA SER A 212 -7.42 -36.99 -17.78
C SER A 212 -6.61 -38.26 -17.57
N SER A 213 -6.72 -38.88 -16.38
CA SER A 213 -6.24 -40.24 -16.16
C SER A 213 -7.23 -41.21 -16.80
N ASP A 214 -7.10 -41.39 -18.11
CA ASP A 214 -7.68 -42.51 -18.83
C ASP A 214 -6.67 -43.66 -18.80
N THR A 215 -6.90 -44.63 -17.92
CA THR A 215 -6.28 -45.95 -18.04
C THR A 215 -7.38 -46.99 -17.85
N GLY A 216 -8.00 -47.35 -18.97
CA GLY A 216 -8.55 -48.68 -19.14
C GLY A 216 -7.40 -49.67 -19.36
N TYR A 217 -7.38 -50.73 -18.57
CA TYR A 217 -7.35 -52.15 -18.96
C TYR A 217 -7.55 -52.98 -17.69
#